data_AF-A0AAU9RE18-F1
#
_entry.id   AF-A0AAU9RE18-F1
#
_cell.length_a   1.000
_cell.length_b   1.000
_cell.length_c   1.000
_cell.angle_alpha   90.00
_cell.angle_beta   90.00
_cell.angle_gamma   90.00
#
_symmetry.space_group_name_H-M   'P 1'
#
loop_
_entity.id
_entity.type
_entity.pdbx_description
1 polymer ?
#
loop_
_entity_poly.entity_id
_entity_poly.type
_entity_poly.pdbx_seq_one_letter_code
_entity_poly.pdbx_strand_id
1 'polypeptide(L)'
;MEACAAVVMEEFLGTMVVSKFELNYPMEYVTSVEGSYDNKSGFITMLRFTTNRQTSQDFGLATTSSFVHHKVDHMIVGFHGKSSNMLLHKIGVHVIPI
;
A
#
# COMPACT_ATOMS: atom_id res chain seq x y z
N MET A 1 -14.92 14.31 -10.22
CA MET A 1 -14.06 13.19 -10.67
C MET A 1 -13.01 13.05 -9.61
N GLU A 2 -13.19 12.10 -8.70
CA GLU A 2 -12.37 12.00 -7.49
C GLU A 2 -11.09 11.23 -7.81
N ALA A 3 -9.96 11.77 -7.38
CA ALA A 3 -8.69 11.06 -7.39
C ALA A 3 -8.84 9.78 -6.54
N CYS A 4 -8.41 8.63 -7.05
CA CYS A 4 -8.20 7.46 -6.19
C CYS A 4 -7.03 7.77 -5.27
N ALA A 5 -7.28 7.97 -3.98
CA ALA A 5 -6.24 8.17 -2.97
C ALA A 5 -5.92 6.84 -2.28
N ALA A 6 -4.65 6.49 -2.17
CA ALA A 6 -4.22 5.51 -1.17
C ALA A 6 -4.00 6.28 0.15
N VAL A 7 -4.72 5.89 1.20
CA VAL A 7 -4.63 6.48 2.54
C VAL A 7 -3.98 5.46 3.46
N VAL A 8 -2.84 5.82 4.06
CA VAL A 8 -2.17 4.98 5.06
C VAL A 8 -2.19 5.70 6.41
N MET A 9 -2.58 5.00 7.47
CA MET A 9 -2.59 5.51 8.84
C MET A 9 -1.39 4.96 9.60
N GLU A 10 -0.59 5.85 10.18
CA GLU A 10 0.59 5.50 10.98
C GLU A 10 0.51 6.18 12.35
N GLU A 11 0.94 5.49 13.41
CA GLU A 11 1.07 6.10 14.74
C GLU A 11 2.49 6.66 14.92
N PHE A 12 2.61 7.96 15.21
CA PHE A 12 3.88 8.60 15.56
C PHE A 12 3.71 9.41 16.85
N LEU A 13 4.47 9.06 17.90
CA LEU A 13 4.47 9.76 19.20
C LEU A 13 3.06 9.98 19.80
N GLY A 14 2.16 9.00 19.67
CA GLY A 14 0.78 9.08 20.20
C GLY A 14 -0.17 9.93 19.36
N THR A 15 0.26 10.40 18.19
CA THR A 15 -0.60 11.08 17.20
C THR A 15 -0.79 10.16 16.00
N MET A 16 -2.04 9.98 15.58
CA MET A 16 -2.35 9.31 14.32
C MET A 16 -2.03 10.25 13.16
N VAL A 17 -1.04 9.87 12.35
CA VAL A 17 -0.68 10.55 11.12
C VAL A 17 -1.37 9.85 9.97
N VAL A 18 -2.11 10.61 9.18
CA VAL A 18 -2.73 10.13 7.95
C VAL A 18 -1.88 10.60 6.79
N SER A 19 -1.24 9.65 6.11
CA SER A 19 -0.47 9.90 4.90
C SER A 19 -1.33 9.62 3.67
N LYS A 20 -1.21 10.46 2.65
CA LYS A 20 -1.96 10.34 1.40
C LYS A 20 -1.02 10.22 0.22
N PHE A 21 -1.36 9.32 -0.69
CA PHE A 21 -0.76 9.22 -2.01
C PHE A 21 -1.84 9.40 -3.07
N GLU A 22 -1.82 10.55 -3.74
CA GLU A 22 -2.81 10.93 -4.74
C GLU A 22 -2.36 10.50 -6.14
N LEU A 23 -3.29 9.92 -6.89
CA LEU A 23 -3.09 9.44 -8.25
C LEU A 23 -3.80 10.36 -9.24
N ASN A 24 -3.14 10.69 -10.35
CA ASN A 24 -3.79 11.41 -11.45
C ASN A 24 -4.63 10.47 -12.34
N TYR A 25 -5.76 10.00 -11.80
CA TYR A 25 -6.67 9.12 -12.51
C TYR A 25 -7.37 9.82 -13.70
N PRO A 26 -7.53 9.19 -14.89
CA PRO A 26 -7.18 7.80 -15.22
C PRO A 26 -5.78 7.61 -15.84
N MET A 27 -4.97 8.67 -15.96
CA MET A 27 -3.64 8.59 -16.58
C MET A 27 -2.62 7.86 -15.71
N GLU A 28 -2.86 7.85 -14.40
CA GLU A 28 -2.01 7.20 -13.41
C GLU A 28 -2.80 6.12 -12.65
N TYR A 29 -2.22 4.93 -12.58
CA TYR A 29 -2.79 3.77 -11.92
C TYR A 29 -1.70 2.95 -11.23
N VAL A 30 -2.09 2.24 -10.17
CA VAL A 30 -1.17 1.43 -9.38
C VAL A 30 -0.83 0.15 -10.14
N THR A 31 0.45 -0.16 -10.24
CA THR A 31 0.99 -1.35 -10.91
C THR A 31 1.52 -2.37 -9.91
N SER A 32 2.04 -1.93 -8.77
CA SER A 32 2.46 -2.81 -7.69
C SER A 32 2.27 -2.21 -6.30
N VAL A 33 2.12 -3.10 -5.33
CA VAL A 33 2.29 -2.77 -3.90
C VAL A 33 3.41 -3.62 -3.33
N GLU A 34 4.36 -2.98 -2.69
CA GLU A 34 5.41 -3.60 -1.90
C GLU A 34 5.08 -3.40 -0.43
N GLY A 35 5.54 -4.31 0.42
CA GLY A 35 5.43 -4.10 1.85
C GLY A 35 6.42 -4.92 2.64
N SER A 36 6.61 -4.52 3.89
CA SER A 36 7.36 -5.29 4.87
C SER A 36 6.46 -5.71 6.01
N TYR A 37 6.77 -6.84 6.64
CA TYR A 37 6.07 -7.34 7.81
C TYR A 37 7.07 -7.74 8.89
N ASP A 38 6.66 -7.61 10.14
CA ASP A 38 7.46 -8.07 11.28
C ASP A 38 7.01 -9.47 11.68
N ASN A 39 7.92 -10.45 11.58
CA ASN A 39 7.66 -11.84 11.95
C ASN A 39 7.30 -12.02 13.43
N LYS A 40 7.73 -11.11 14.31
CA LYS A 40 7.46 -11.22 15.75
C LYS A 40 6.04 -10.78 16.08
N SER A 41 5.65 -9.61 15.56
CA SER A 41 4.33 -9.03 15.82
C SER A 41 3.26 -9.56 14.87
N GLY A 42 3.63 -10.02 13.68
CA GLY A 42 2.72 -10.58 12.68
C GLY A 42 1.97 -9.52 11.86
N PHE A 43 2.36 -8.25 11.95
CA PHE A 43 1.72 -7.16 11.24
C PHE A 43 2.60 -6.62 10.10
N ILE A 44 1.96 -6.05 9.09
CA ILE A 44 2.59 -5.27 8.03
C ILE A 44 3.04 -3.95 8.64
N THR A 45 4.33 -3.64 8.49
CA THR A 45 4.99 -2.48 9.08
C THR A 45 5.31 -1.41 8.06
N MET A 46 5.36 -1.76 6.77
CA MET A 46 5.60 -0.82 5.68
C MET A 46 4.77 -1.18 4.45
N LEU A 47 4.29 -0.16 3.75
CA LEU A 47 3.74 -0.27 2.39
C LEU A 47 4.38 0.78 1.47
N ARG A 48 4.64 0.38 0.22
CA ARG A 48 5.07 1.27 -0.86
C ARG A 48 4.28 0.94 -2.12
N PHE A 49 3.81 1.98 -2.81
CA PHE A 49 3.02 1.82 -4.02
C PHE A 49 3.83 2.30 -5.23
N THR A 50 3.80 1.52 -6.30
CA THR A 50 4.35 1.92 -7.60
C THR A 50 3.22 2.07 -8.59
N THR A 51 3.29 3.13 -9.39
CA THR A 51 2.36 3.45 -10.46
C THR A 51 3.06 3.33 -11.80
N ASN A 52 2.32 3.51 -12.89
CA ASN A 52 2.92 3.65 -14.22
C ASN A 52 3.73 4.96 -14.39
N ARG A 53 3.82 5.83 -13.37
CA ARG A 53 4.51 7.13 -13.46
C ARG A 53 5.55 7.37 -12.36
N GLN A 54 5.29 6.90 -11.15
CA GLN A 54 6.14 7.17 -9.99
C GLN A 54 6.03 6.05 -8.94
N THR A 55 6.93 6.10 -7.96
CA THR A 55 6.84 5.28 -6.75
C THR A 55 6.61 6.20 -5.57
N SER A 56 5.74 5.80 -4.65
CA SER A 56 5.48 6.54 -3.41
C SER A 56 6.69 6.48 -2.47
N GLN A 57 6.68 7.34 -1.45
CA GLN A 57 7.52 7.10 -0.27
C GLN A 57 7.11 5.79 0.44
N ASP A 58 7.97 5.32 1.32
CA ASP A 58 7.64 4.25 2.25
C ASP A 58 6.63 4.78 3.29
N PHE A 59 5.52 4.07 3.45
CA PHE A 59 4.55 4.31 4.50
C PHE A 59 4.79 3.31 5.63
N GLY A 60 5.42 3.77 6.71
CA GLY A 60 5.80 2.99 7.88
C GLY A 60 7.28 2.68 7.92
N LEU A 61 7.66 1.59 8.60
CA LEU A 61 9.05 1.20 8.82
C LEU A 61 9.38 -0.10 8.10
N ALA A 62 10.29 -0.01 7.13
CA ALA A 62 10.80 -1.17 6.42
C ALA A 62 11.52 -2.13 7.37
N THR A 63 11.22 -3.42 7.25
CA THR A 63 11.89 -4.51 7.97
C THR A 63 12.53 -5.46 6.96
N THR A 64 13.27 -6.45 7.47
CA THR A 64 14.01 -7.41 6.64
C THR A 64 13.11 -8.35 5.83
N SER A 65 11.86 -8.58 6.25
CA SER A 65 10.92 -9.48 5.58
C SER A 65 9.96 -8.67 4.72
N SER A 66 10.13 -8.74 3.41
CA SER A 66 9.33 -7.99 2.44
C SER A 66 8.56 -8.88 1.45
N PHE A 67 7.54 -8.31 0.84
CA PHE A 67 6.73 -8.91 -0.22
C PHE A 67 6.43 -7.88 -1.29
N VAL A 68 6.11 -8.36 -2.49
CA VAL A 68 5.65 -7.54 -3.61
C VAL A 68 4.46 -8.22 -4.27
N HIS A 69 3.37 -7.47 -4.44
CA HIS A 69 2.25 -7.85 -5.29
C HIS A 69 2.30 -7.04 -6.58
N HIS A 70 2.66 -7.72 -7.65
CA HIS A 70 2.73 -7.19 -9.01
C HIS A 70 2.27 -8.28 -9.98
N LYS A 71 1.58 -7.88 -11.05
CA LYS A 71 1.27 -8.76 -12.17
C LYS A 71 1.54 -8.00 -13.46
N VAL A 72 2.37 -8.60 -14.33
CA VAL A 72 2.76 -8.04 -15.62
C VAL A 72 1.50 -7.72 -16.45
N ASP A 73 1.48 -6.56 -17.09
CA ASP A 73 0.38 -6.05 -17.93
C ASP A 73 -0.99 -5.96 -17.22
N HIS A 74 -0.99 -5.72 -15.91
CA HIS A 74 -2.20 -5.51 -15.13
C HIS A 74 -2.10 -4.26 -14.26
N MET A 75 -3.26 -3.64 -14.01
CA MET A 75 -3.39 -2.58 -13.00
C MET A 75 -4.13 -3.09 -11.77
N ILE A 76 -3.75 -2.57 -10.61
CA ILE A 76 -4.44 -2.83 -9.33
C ILE A 76 -5.63 -1.87 -9.24
N VAL A 77 -6.84 -2.43 -9.13
CA VAL A 77 -8.11 -1.69 -9.05
C VAL A 77 -8.74 -1.71 -7.66
N GLY A 78 -8.17 -2.48 -6.73
CA GLY A 78 -8.67 -2.55 -5.38
C GLY A 78 -7.80 -3.42 -4.48
N PHE A 79 -8.03 -3.30 -3.17
CA PHE A 79 -7.33 -4.04 -2.14
C PHE A 79 -8.32 -4.81 -1.27
N HIS A 80 -7.88 -5.94 -0.73
CA HIS A 80 -8.59 -6.68 0.31
C HIS A 80 -7.60 -7.09 1.39
N GLY A 81 -8.07 -7.38 2.61
CA GLY A 81 -7.16 -7.67 3.70
C GLY A 81 -7.83 -7.98 5.02
N LYS A 82 -7.00 -8.08 6.07
CA LYS A 82 -7.43 -8.24 7.46
C LYS A 82 -6.69 -7.24 8.32
N SER A 83 -7.42 -6.48 9.14
CA SER A 83 -6.88 -5.57 10.14
C SER A 83 -7.51 -5.81 11.51
N SER A 84 -6.80 -5.44 12.57
CA SER A 84 -7.32 -5.40 13.94
C SER A 84 -6.60 -4.32 14.72
N ASN A 85 -7.30 -3.57 15.58
CA ASN A 85 -6.69 -2.55 16.44
C ASN A 85 -5.76 -1.59 15.66
N MET A 86 -6.21 -1.14 14.49
CA MET A 86 -5.46 -0.22 13.61
C MET A 86 -4.18 -0.80 12.98
N LEU A 87 -3.92 -2.10 13.16
CA LEU A 87 -2.79 -2.80 12.57
C LEU A 87 -3.25 -3.69 11.41
N LEU A 88 -2.51 -3.66 10.30
CA LEU A 88 -2.77 -4.45 9.11
C LEU A 88 -2.03 -5.79 9.19
N HIS A 89 -2.76 -6.90 9.12
CA HIS A 89 -2.18 -8.25 9.17
C HIS A 89 -1.94 -8.84 7.80
N LYS A 90 -2.87 -8.58 6.88
CA LYS A 90 -2.89 -9.16 5.54
C LYS A 90 -3.36 -8.11 4.56
N ILE A 91 -2.71 -8.07 3.40
CA ILE A 91 -3.11 -7.30 2.25
C ILE A 91 -3.04 -8.19 1.01
N GLY A 92 -4.00 -8.00 0.12
CA GLY A 92 -4.05 -8.61 -1.20
C GLY A 92 -4.63 -7.60 -2.18
N VAL A 93 -4.50 -7.89 -3.46
CA VAL A 93 -4.87 -6.98 -4.55
C VAL A 93 -5.86 -7.61 -5.51
N HIS A 94 -6.78 -6.80 -6.03
CA HIS A 94 -7.57 -7.12 -7.21
C HIS A 94 -6.95 -6.44 -8.42
N VAL A 95 -6.74 -7.21 -9.48
CA VAL A 95 -6.07 -6.76 -10.70
C VAL A 95 -6.94 -7.00 -11.92
N ILE A 96 -6.85 -6.10 -12.89
CA ILE A 96 -7.42 -6.31 -14.24
C ILE A 96 -6.33 -6.08 -15.30
N PRO A 97 -6.41 -6.73 -16.47
CA PRO A 97 -5.49 -6.45 -17.58
C PRO A 97 -5.56 -4.98 -18.01
N ILE A 98 -4.42 -4.42 -18.41
CA ILE A 98 -4.31 -3.07 -19.00
C ILE A 98 -4.77 -3.09 -20.46
#